data_AF-A0A660TSN4-F1
#
_entry.id   AF-A0A660TSN4-F1
#
_cell.length_a   1.000
_cell.length_b   1.000
_cell.length_c   1.000
_cell.angle_alpha   90.00
_cell.angle_beta   90.00
_cell.angle_gamma   90.00
#
_symmetry.space_group_name_H-M   'P 1'
#
loop_
_entity.id
_entity.type
_entity.pdbx_description
1 polymer ?
#
loop_
_entity_poly.entity_id
_entity_poly.type
_entity_poly.pdbx_seq_one_letter_code
_entity_poly.pdbx_strand_id
1 'polypeptide(L)'
;LIVSFQIYPINVALPFVAKHNKEGIILIKENEVINDDLYIAGDKIIINGIVNGDVLATGSSIIVNGYIRDSAMTIAKDVTISGKIGHGLRVAGFNLLINGNVGKDLLIAGSKITLSKNAIINGSVLFTGTELNVKGLIKGDIVGSGSLVNIQNKIMGNAQIKAKHLTLMQKAYIGGNLTYTSENDAKIDPKAKVEGIIDHKLIENKRAILARNASFILMDAFIKQGFRFLPLFL
;
A
#
# COMPACT_ATOMS: atom_id res chain seq x y z
N LEU A 1 32.64 -15.22 5.08
CA LEU A 1 32.22 -14.50 6.32
C LEU A 1 30.97 -15.20 6.82
N ILE A 2 31.11 -16.19 7.70
CA ILE A 2 30.00 -16.94 8.30
C ILE A 2 29.76 -16.27 9.65
N VAL A 3 28.60 -15.66 9.84
CA VAL A 3 28.20 -15.14 11.15
C VAL A 3 27.40 -16.22 11.84
N SER A 4 28.06 -16.90 12.78
CA SER A 4 27.42 -17.80 13.73
C SER A 4 26.63 -16.98 14.76
N PHE A 5 25.31 -17.16 14.82
CA PHE A 5 24.49 -16.64 15.91
C PHE A 5 24.49 -17.67 17.05
N GLN A 6 25.16 -17.35 18.15
CA GLN A 6 25.14 -18.16 19.37
C GLN A 6 24.03 -17.62 20.28
N ILE A 7 22.92 -18.34 20.34
CA ILE A 7 21.74 -17.96 21.12
C ILE A 7 21.88 -18.59 22.51
N TYR A 8 21.99 -17.76 23.54
CA TYR A 8 21.88 -18.17 24.94
C TYR A 8 20.47 -18.77 25.20
N PRO A 9 20.34 -19.78 26.09
CA PRO A 9 19.06 -20.44 26.31
C PRO A 9 18.15 -19.56 27.17
N ILE A 10 17.35 -18.71 26.52
CA ILE A 10 16.08 -18.25 27.08
C ILE A 10 15.03 -19.16 26.46
N ASN A 11 14.39 -19.98 27.28
CA ASN A 11 13.27 -20.85 26.89
C ASN A 11 12.04 -19.99 26.53
N VAL A 12 12.06 -19.35 25.37
CA VAL A 12 10.84 -18.95 24.66
C VAL A 12 10.71 -19.92 23.50
N ALA A 13 9.90 -20.96 23.69
CA ALA A 13 9.55 -21.86 22.61
C ALA A 13 8.67 -21.08 21.63
N LEU A 14 9.28 -20.41 20.65
CA LEU A 14 8.53 -19.87 19.52
C LEU A 14 7.91 -21.07 18.79
N PRO A 15 6.58 -21.15 18.64
CA PRO A 15 5.99 -22.20 17.82
C PRO A 15 6.31 -21.92 16.35
N PHE A 16 7.49 -22.37 15.92
CA PHE A 16 7.83 -22.49 14.51
C PHE A 16 7.11 -23.71 13.95
N VAL A 17 5.96 -23.49 13.32
CA VAL A 17 5.20 -24.57 12.67
C VAL A 17 5.71 -24.73 11.25
N ALA A 18 6.79 -25.50 11.05
CA ALA A 18 7.10 -26.08 9.74
C ALA A 18 6.28 -27.37 9.54
N LYS A 19 4.97 -27.23 9.34
CA LYS A 19 4.09 -28.36 9.02
C LYS A 19 3.98 -28.48 7.50
N HIS A 20 4.91 -29.20 6.88
CA HIS A 20 4.81 -29.54 5.46
C HIS A 20 3.85 -30.72 5.26
N ASN A 21 2.84 -30.58 4.40
CA ASN A 21 2.17 -31.75 3.83
C ASN A 21 3.04 -32.37 2.71
N LYS A 22 2.68 -33.56 2.20
CA LYS A 22 3.40 -34.25 1.11
C LYS A 22 3.50 -33.45 -0.20
N GLU A 23 2.79 -32.32 -0.31
CA GLU A 23 2.70 -31.44 -1.49
C GLU A 23 3.43 -30.09 -1.29
N GLY A 24 4.11 -29.88 -0.16
CA GLY A 24 4.82 -28.62 0.11
C GLY A 24 3.93 -27.45 0.57
N ILE A 25 2.65 -27.73 0.88
CA ILE A 25 1.69 -26.76 1.41
C ILE A 25 1.74 -26.79 2.94
N ILE A 26 1.81 -25.61 3.56
CA ILE A 26 1.57 -25.46 5.00
C ILE A 26 0.11 -25.04 5.21
N LEU A 27 -0.62 -25.84 5.96
CA LEU A 27 -2.06 -25.67 6.18
C LEU A 27 -2.37 -25.63 7.67
N ILE A 28 -2.94 -24.51 8.13
CA ILE A 28 -3.63 -24.39 9.42
C ILE A 28 -5.11 -24.63 9.16
N LYS A 29 -5.63 -25.77 9.61
CA LYS A 29 -7.01 -26.20 9.32
C LYS A 29 -8.03 -25.35 10.08
N GLU A 30 -9.28 -25.36 9.62
CA GLU A 30 -10.38 -24.56 10.19
C GLU A 30 -10.61 -24.83 11.68
N ASN A 31 -10.41 -26.07 12.13
CA ASN A 31 -10.55 -26.47 13.53
C ASN A 31 -9.25 -26.33 14.35
N GLU A 32 -8.17 -25.83 13.76
CA GLU A 32 -6.91 -25.60 14.47
C GLU A 32 -6.89 -24.19 15.07
N VAL A 33 -6.46 -24.10 16.33
CA VAL A 33 -6.25 -22.85 17.05
C VAL A 33 -4.80 -22.79 17.49
N ILE A 34 -4.08 -21.77 17.05
CA ILE A 34 -2.73 -21.44 17.51
C ILE A 34 -2.89 -20.39 18.62
N ASN A 35 -2.50 -20.73 19.85
CA ASN A 35 -2.61 -19.84 21.02
C ASN A 35 -1.33 -19.02 21.25
N ASP A 36 -0.72 -18.54 20.17
CA ASP A 36 0.53 -17.78 20.17
C ASP A 36 0.68 -17.07 18.81
N ASP A 37 1.77 -16.34 18.65
CA ASP A 37 2.23 -15.81 17.37
C ASP A 37 2.62 -16.95 16.40
N LEU A 38 2.41 -16.72 15.10
CA LEU A 38 2.75 -17.67 14.05
C LEU A 38 3.78 -17.08 13.08
N TYR A 39 4.96 -17.69 13.06
CA TYR A 39 6.05 -17.38 12.14
C TYR A 39 6.19 -18.51 11.12
N ILE A 40 6.00 -18.21 9.84
CA ILE A 40 5.84 -19.24 8.82
C ILE A 40 6.48 -18.85 7.48
N ALA A 41 7.21 -19.78 6.88
CA ALA A 41 7.79 -19.65 5.55
C ALA A 41 7.52 -20.93 4.75
N GLY A 42 7.02 -20.79 3.52
CA GLY A 42 6.73 -21.93 2.66
C GLY A 42 6.26 -21.50 1.27
N ASP A 43 6.20 -22.43 0.33
CA ASP A 43 5.75 -22.09 -1.04
C ASP A 43 4.29 -21.64 -1.06
N LYS A 44 3.41 -22.47 -0.48
CA LYS A 44 1.98 -22.18 -0.31
C LYS A 44 1.57 -22.28 1.15
N ILE A 45 1.00 -21.20 1.68
CA ILE A 45 0.53 -21.11 3.06
C ILE A 45 -0.98 -20.87 3.05
N ILE A 46 -1.73 -21.68 3.77
CA ILE A 46 -3.19 -21.56 3.92
C ILE A 46 -3.54 -21.53 5.40
N ILE A 47 -4.17 -20.44 5.85
CA ILE A 47 -4.62 -20.25 7.22
C ILE A 47 -6.15 -20.22 7.23
N ASN A 48 -6.76 -21.37 7.50
CA ASN A 48 -8.22 -21.50 7.67
C ASN A 48 -8.64 -21.40 9.13
N GLY A 49 -7.76 -21.75 10.06
CA GLY A 49 -8.03 -21.75 11.50
C GLY A 49 -7.91 -20.39 12.19
N ILE A 50 -7.72 -20.43 13.50
CA ILE A 50 -7.59 -19.23 14.35
C ILE A 50 -6.15 -19.10 14.83
N VAL A 51 -5.59 -17.89 14.78
CA VAL A 51 -4.32 -17.53 15.42
C VAL A 51 -4.59 -16.45 16.46
N ASN A 52 -4.30 -16.74 17.73
CA ASN A 52 -4.48 -15.86 18.88
C ASN A 52 -3.20 -15.06 19.18
N GLY A 53 -2.68 -14.42 18.15
CA GLY A 53 -1.46 -13.62 18.19
C GLY A 53 -1.23 -12.97 16.83
N ASP A 54 0.00 -12.54 16.61
CA ASP A 54 0.44 -11.98 15.34
C ASP A 54 0.84 -13.07 14.34
N VAL A 55 0.75 -12.76 13.05
CA VAL A 55 1.24 -13.65 11.98
C VAL A 55 2.34 -12.94 11.18
N LEU A 56 3.50 -13.58 11.05
CA LEU A 56 4.52 -13.23 10.08
C LEU A 56 4.67 -14.37 9.07
N ALA A 57 4.28 -14.13 7.81
CA ALA A 57 4.26 -15.15 6.77
C ALA A 57 5.00 -14.72 5.50
N THR A 58 5.84 -15.60 4.95
CA THR A 58 6.50 -15.38 3.65
C THR A 58 6.37 -16.60 2.74
N GLY A 59 6.15 -16.38 1.44
CA GLY A 59 5.99 -17.48 0.49
C GLY A 59 5.73 -17.07 -0.95
N SER A 60 5.41 -18.04 -1.81
CA SER A 60 4.94 -17.75 -3.18
C SER A 60 3.45 -17.37 -3.17
N SER A 61 2.64 -18.07 -2.37
CA SER A 61 1.20 -17.83 -2.24
C SER A 61 0.74 -17.94 -0.80
N ILE A 62 0.02 -16.91 -0.31
CA ILE A 62 -0.55 -16.88 1.04
C ILE A 62 -2.06 -16.66 0.95
N ILE A 63 -2.83 -17.55 1.58
CA ILE A 63 -4.28 -17.46 1.66
C ILE A 63 -4.69 -17.46 3.14
N VAL A 64 -5.38 -16.41 3.58
CA VAL A 64 -5.94 -16.30 4.93
C VAL A 64 -7.45 -16.28 4.84
N ASN A 65 -8.09 -17.39 5.22
CA ASN A 65 -9.54 -17.52 5.29
C ASN A 65 -10.06 -17.41 6.74
N GLY A 66 -9.22 -17.78 7.71
CA GLY A 66 -9.56 -17.82 9.12
C GLY A 66 -9.46 -16.48 9.85
N TYR A 67 -9.27 -16.52 11.17
CA TYR A 67 -9.17 -15.32 12.00
C TYR A 67 -7.78 -15.20 12.62
N ILE A 68 -7.07 -14.13 12.26
CA ILE A 68 -5.86 -13.67 12.96
C ILE A 68 -6.31 -12.60 13.96
N ARG A 69 -6.24 -12.92 15.26
CA ARG A 69 -6.80 -12.07 16.32
C ARG A 69 -6.10 -10.73 16.42
N ASP A 70 -4.79 -10.70 16.23
CA ASP A 70 -4.00 -9.47 16.27
C ASP A 70 -3.64 -9.01 14.86
N SER A 71 -2.36 -8.82 14.56
CA SER A 71 -1.86 -8.26 13.30
C SER A 71 -1.31 -9.34 12.37
N ALA A 72 -1.20 -9.00 11.09
CA ALA A 72 -0.52 -9.84 10.12
C ALA A 72 0.50 -9.04 9.29
N MET A 73 1.67 -9.62 9.06
CA MET A 73 2.66 -9.17 8.10
C MET A 73 2.92 -10.29 7.09
N THR A 74 2.63 -10.04 5.81
CA THR A 74 2.79 -11.05 4.77
C THR A 74 3.56 -10.54 3.56
N ILE A 75 4.44 -11.39 3.01
CA ILE A 75 5.19 -11.10 1.79
C ILE A 75 5.07 -12.31 0.85
N ALA A 76 4.41 -12.15 -0.29
CA ALA A 76 4.31 -13.20 -1.29
C ALA A 76 4.01 -12.67 -2.68
N LYS A 77 4.18 -13.51 -3.73
CA LYS A 77 3.75 -13.13 -5.09
C LYS A 77 2.24 -12.89 -5.12
N ASP A 78 1.46 -13.80 -4.54
CA ASP A 78 0.01 -13.70 -4.46
C ASP A 78 -0.46 -13.78 -2.99
N VAL A 79 -1.22 -12.79 -2.54
CA VAL A 79 -1.82 -12.80 -1.20
C VAL A 79 -3.33 -12.58 -1.30
N THR A 80 -4.11 -13.48 -0.69
CA THR A 80 -5.55 -13.33 -0.54
C THR A 80 -5.93 -13.34 0.93
N ILE A 81 -6.56 -12.27 1.40
CA ILE A 81 -7.10 -12.14 2.76
C ILE A 81 -8.62 -12.13 2.68
N SER A 82 -9.24 -13.29 2.88
CA SER A 82 -10.70 -13.45 2.93
C SER A 82 -11.24 -13.45 4.36
N GLY A 83 -10.40 -13.84 5.31
CA GLY A 83 -10.70 -13.89 6.73
C GLY A 83 -10.63 -12.53 7.44
N LYS A 84 -10.65 -12.56 8.77
CA LYS A 84 -10.56 -11.37 9.61
C LYS A 84 -9.14 -11.18 10.14
N ILE A 85 -8.67 -9.94 10.14
CA ILE A 85 -7.47 -9.49 10.86
C ILE A 85 -7.96 -8.54 11.95
N GLY A 86 -7.74 -8.85 13.23
CA GLY A 86 -8.32 -8.07 14.32
C GLY A 86 -7.65 -6.72 14.55
N HIS A 87 -6.37 -6.59 14.20
CA HIS A 87 -5.62 -5.35 14.26
C HIS A 87 -5.19 -4.88 12.86
N GLY A 88 -3.90 -4.61 12.66
CA GLY A 88 -3.36 -4.05 11.42
C GLY A 88 -2.87 -5.14 10.46
N LEU A 89 -2.93 -4.83 9.16
CA LEU A 89 -2.40 -5.69 8.11
C LEU A 89 -1.28 -4.98 7.36
N ARG A 90 -0.11 -5.60 7.30
CA ARG A 90 1.03 -5.21 6.46
C ARG A 90 1.21 -6.27 5.39
N VAL A 91 1.10 -5.91 4.12
CA VAL A 91 1.16 -6.90 3.04
C VAL A 91 1.93 -6.36 1.84
N ALA A 92 2.85 -7.15 1.32
CA ALA A 92 3.59 -6.84 0.11
C ALA A 92 3.56 -8.00 -0.90
N GLY A 93 3.46 -7.69 -2.19
CA GLY A 93 3.43 -8.71 -3.23
C GLY A 93 3.17 -8.24 -4.65
N PHE A 94 2.89 -9.17 -5.56
CA PHE A 94 2.55 -8.82 -6.94
C PHE A 94 1.04 -8.63 -7.12
N ASN A 95 0.23 -9.64 -6.74
CA ASN A 95 -1.23 -9.57 -6.75
C ASN A 95 -1.79 -9.70 -5.34
N LEU A 96 -2.47 -8.65 -4.88
CA LEU A 96 -3.00 -8.55 -3.52
C LEU A 96 -4.52 -8.38 -3.56
N LEU A 97 -5.22 -9.32 -2.94
CA LEU A 97 -6.68 -9.33 -2.86
C LEU A 97 -7.13 -9.33 -1.40
N ILE A 98 -7.71 -8.22 -0.95
CA ILE A 98 -8.33 -8.11 0.37
C ILE A 98 -9.83 -8.20 0.18
N ASN A 99 -10.44 -9.26 0.69
CA ASN A 99 -11.88 -9.49 0.70
C ASN A 99 -12.49 -9.36 2.10
N GLY A 100 -11.69 -9.63 3.13
CA GLY A 100 -12.12 -9.67 4.52
C GLY A 100 -11.98 -8.34 5.26
N ASN A 101 -12.07 -8.42 6.59
CA ASN A 101 -12.09 -7.26 7.48
C ASN A 101 -10.71 -7.05 8.13
N VAL A 102 -10.21 -5.81 8.11
CA VAL A 102 -9.02 -5.37 8.84
C VAL A 102 -9.47 -4.43 9.96
N GLY A 103 -9.19 -4.80 11.20
CA GLY A 103 -9.70 -4.10 12.38
C GLY A 103 -9.06 -2.73 12.65
N LYS A 104 -7.88 -2.47 12.08
CA LYS A 104 -7.17 -1.18 12.16
C LYS A 104 -6.66 -0.79 10.76
N ASP A 105 -5.41 -0.37 10.66
CA ASP A 105 -4.80 0.16 9.45
C ASP A 105 -4.31 -0.94 8.50
N LEU A 106 -4.32 -0.61 7.21
CA LEU A 106 -3.79 -1.44 6.13
C LEU A 106 -2.60 -0.75 5.47
N LEU A 107 -1.42 -1.36 5.56
CA LEU A 107 -0.25 -1.00 4.77
C LEU A 107 -0.09 -2.03 3.66
N ILE A 108 -0.21 -1.59 2.40
CA ILE A 108 -0.27 -2.48 1.25
C ILE A 108 0.62 -2.03 0.09
N ALA A 109 1.52 -2.91 -0.35
CA ALA A 109 2.45 -2.61 -1.43
C ALA A 109 2.44 -3.70 -2.51
N GLY A 110 2.02 -3.37 -3.73
CA GLY A 110 2.07 -4.37 -4.80
C GLY A 110 1.73 -3.89 -6.20
N SER A 111 1.94 -4.75 -7.19
CA SER A 111 1.67 -4.39 -8.59
C SER A 111 0.19 -4.15 -8.81
N LYS A 112 -0.65 -5.12 -8.41
CA LYS A 112 -2.10 -5.06 -8.51
C LYS A 112 -2.73 -5.26 -7.14
N ILE A 113 -3.45 -4.26 -6.67
CA ILE A 113 -4.13 -4.25 -5.38
C ILE A 113 -5.63 -4.15 -5.61
N THR A 114 -6.40 -5.03 -4.99
CA THR A 114 -7.86 -4.97 -4.96
C THR A 114 -8.38 -5.09 -3.53
N LEU A 115 -9.06 -4.03 -3.07
CA LEU A 115 -9.91 -4.09 -1.89
C LEU A 115 -11.32 -4.40 -2.39
N SER A 116 -11.76 -5.65 -2.28
CA SER A 116 -13.03 -6.11 -2.85
C SER A 116 -14.25 -5.51 -2.16
N LYS A 117 -15.42 -5.69 -2.77
CA LYS A 117 -16.72 -5.16 -2.26
C LYS A 117 -17.05 -5.52 -0.81
N ASN A 118 -16.56 -6.67 -0.33
CA ASN A 118 -16.80 -7.16 1.03
C ASN A 118 -15.73 -6.66 2.02
N ALA A 119 -14.64 -6.07 1.52
CA ALA A 119 -13.56 -5.61 2.36
C ALA A 119 -14.01 -4.40 3.19
N ILE A 120 -13.69 -4.45 4.48
CA ILE A 120 -13.88 -3.33 5.40
C ILE A 120 -12.54 -3.09 6.08
N ILE A 121 -11.98 -1.90 5.88
CA ILE A 121 -10.79 -1.44 6.60
C ILE A 121 -11.29 -0.44 7.64
N ASN A 122 -11.19 -0.80 8.93
CA ASN A 122 -11.72 0.05 10.00
C ASN A 122 -10.80 1.23 10.33
N GLY A 123 -9.52 1.17 9.95
CA GLY A 123 -8.58 2.28 10.02
C GLY A 123 -8.27 2.89 8.65
N SER A 124 -7.06 3.42 8.54
CA SER A 124 -6.55 4.09 7.35
C SER A 124 -5.77 3.13 6.44
N VAL A 125 -5.68 3.49 5.16
CA VAL A 125 -4.94 2.73 4.15
C VAL A 125 -3.73 3.54 3.70
N LEU A 126 -2.54 2.96 3.84
CA LEU A 126 -1.33 3.41 3.18
C LEU A 126 -0.99 2.45 2.04
N PHE A 127 -0.96 2.92 0.79
CA PHE A 127 -0.70 2.07 -0.35
C PHE A 127 0.43 2.56 -1.26
N THR A 128 1.14 1.61 -1.89
CA THR A 128 2.00 1.87 -3.04
C THR A 128 1.79 0.77 -4.07
N GLY A 129 1.51 1.11 -5.33
CA GLY A 129 1.35 0.08 -6.35
C GLY A 129 1.26 0.57 -7.79
N THR A 130 1.08 -0.33 -8.74
CA THR A 130 0.83 0.07 -10.13
C THR A 130 -0.65 0.34 -10.35
N GLU A 131 -1.50 -0.58 -9.89
CA GLU A 131 -2.95 -0.51 -9.99
C GLU A 131 -3.58 -0.72 -8.60
N LEU A 132 -4.46 0.20 -8.20
CA LEU A 132 -5.31 0.07 -7.02
C LEU A 132 -6.78 0.14 -7.42
N ASN A 133 -7.56 -0.87 -7.03
CA ASN A 133 -9.02 -0.86 -7.12
C ASN A 133 -9.63 -0.90 -5.71
N VAL A 134 -10.30 0.18 -5.33
CA VAL A 134 -11.01 0.30 -4.04
C VAL A 134 -12.51 0.05 -4.28
N LYS A 135 -12.95 -1.19 -4.04
CA LYS A 135 -14.35 -1.60 -4.12
C LYS A 135 -14.98 -1.78 -2.73
N GLY A 136 -14.17 -1.92 -1.68
CA GLY A 136 -14.59 -2.04 -0.29
C GLY A 136 -14.73 -0.71 0.43
N LEU A 137 -15.14 -0.76 1.71
CA LEU A 137 -15.26 0.39 2.59
C LEU A 137 -13.93 0.66 3.31
N ILE A 138 -13.46 1.90 3.27
CA ILE A 138 -12.37 2.40 4.10
C ILE A 138 -12.97 3.40 5.09
N LYS A 139 -12.85 3.13 6.40
CA LYS A 139 -13.39 4.01 7.45
C LYS A 139 -12.46 5.17 7.83
N GLY A 140 -11.16 5.03 7.59
CA GLY A 140 -10.18 6.09 7.78
C GLY A 140 -9.84 6.85 6.51
N ASP A 141 -8.61 7.36 6.49
CA ASP A 141 -8.02 8.03 5.34
C ASP A 141 -7.41 7.03 4.36
N ILE A 142 -7.18 7.46 3.12
CA ILE A 142 -6.29 6.76 2.18
C ILE A 142 -5.15 7.68 1.75
N VAL A 143 -3.92 7.20 1.89
CA VAL A 143 -2.71 7.88 1.44
C VAL A 143 -1.92 6.93 0.57
N GLY A 144 -1.41 7.38 -0.56
CA GLY A 144 -0.54 6.53 -1.35
C GLY A 144 -0.24 6.97 -2.76
N SER A 145 0.43 6.09 -3.48
CA SER A 145 0.81 6.34 -4.86
C SER A 145 0.62 5.15 -5.78
N GLY A 146 0.23 5.41 -7.03
CA GLY A 146 0.25 4.40 -8.07
C GLY A 146 -0.02 4.92 -9.47
N SER A 147 0.11 4.08 -10.49
CA SER A 147 -0.15 4.54 -11.87
C SER A 147 -1.65 4.72 -12.13
N LEU A 148 -2.44 3.73 -11.75
CA LEU A 148 -3.89 3.66 -11.97
C LEU A 148 -4.58 3.48 -10.63
N VAL A 149 -5.42 4.44 -10.24
CA VAL A 149 -6.19 4.37 -8.99
C VAL A 149 -7.67 4.54 -9.30
N ASN A 150 -8.45 3.50 -9.01
CA ASN A 150 -9.89 3.47 -9.23
C ASN A 150 -10.62 3.34 -7.89
N ILE A 151 -11.42 4.35 -7.56
CA ILE A 151 -12.26 4.37 -6.36
C ILE A 151 -13.70 4.08 -6.79
N GLN A 152 -14.30 3.03 -6.23
CA GLN A 152 -15.63 2.54 -6.59
C GLN A 152 -16.59 2.49 -5.40
N ASN A 153 -16.13 2.88 -4.21
CA ASN A 153 -16.91 2.82 -2.98
C ASN A 153 -16.43 3.89 -1.99
N LYS A 154 -16.87 3.81 -0.74
CA LYS A 154 -16.70 4.83 0.29
C LYS A 154 -15.31 4.80 0.92
N ILE A 155 -14.70 5.98 0.98
CA ILE A 155 -13.63 6.36 1.88
C ILE A 155 -14.24 7.40 2.83
N MET A 156 -14.32 7.08 4.12
CA MET A 156 -14.98 7.98 5.08
C MET A 156 -14.11 9.17 5.49
N GLY A 157 -12.78 9.05 5.38
CA GLY A 157 -11.83 10.13 5.63
C GLY A 157 -11.39 10.87 4.36
N ASN A 158 -10.17 11.41 4.43
CA ASN A 158 -9.49 12.11 3.34
C ASN A 158 -8.83 11.13 2.38
N ALA A 159 -8.66 11.57 1.13
CA ALA A 159 -7.88 10.86 0.13
C ALA A 159 -6.70 11.72 -0.36
N GLN A 160 -5.47 11.27 -0.09
CA GLN A 160 -4.24 11.89 -0.57
C GLN A 160 -3.52 10.94 -1.55
N ILE A 161 -3.68 11.17 -2.85
CA ILE A 161 -3.30 10.19 -3.88
C ILE A 161 -2.36 10.81 -4.91
N LYS A 162 -1.18 10.23 -5.10
CA LYS A 162 -0.32 10.54 -6.25
C LYS A 162 -0.55 9.49 -7.34
N ALA A 163 -1.10 9.88 -8.48
CA ALA A 163 -1.34 8.93 -9.57
C ALA A 163 -1.23 9.51 -10.98
N LYS A 164 -0.91 8.67 -11.98
CA LYS A 164 -0.98 9.09 -13.39
C LYS A 164 -2.43 9.23 -13.85
N HIS A 165 -3.28 8.32 -13.39
CA HIS A 165 -4.71 8.33 -13.64
C HIS A 165 -5.46 8.00 -12.35
N LEU A 166 -6.29 8.94 -11.91
CA LEU A 166 -7.23 8.78 -10.80
C LEU A 166 -8.65 8.78 -11.36
N THR A 167 -9.45 7.77 -11.01
CA THR A 167 -10.86 7.67 -11.38
C THR A 167 -11.73 7.48 -10.15
N LEU A 168 -12.74 8.33 -9.99
CA LEU A 168 -13.83 8.15 -9.04
C LEU A 168 -15.06 7.69 -9.83
N MET A 169 -15.48 6.45 -9.62
CA MET A 169 -16.63 5.85 -10.32
C MET A 169 -17.97 6.26 -9.68
N GLN A 170 -19.09 5.95 -10.33
CA GLN A 170 -20.46 6.22 -9.86
C GLN A 170 -20.73 6.12 -8.35
N LYS A 171 -20.18 5.11 -7.67
CA LYS A 171 -20.43 4.84 -6.24
C LYS A 171 -19.33 5.37 -5.32
N ALA A 172 -18.34 6.06 -5.87
CA ALA A 172 -17.26 6.65 -5.10
C ALA A 172 -17.81 7.75 -4.19
N TYR A 173 -17.39 7.71 -2.94
CA TYR A 173 -17.71 8.71 -1.93
C TYR A 173 -16.46 8.96 -1.11
N ILE A 174 -16.06 10.22 -0.97
CA ILE A 174 -14.97 10.65 -0.10
C ILE A 174 -15.57 11.59 0.94
N GLY A 175 -15.54 11.17 2.20
CA GLY A 175 -16.13 11.92 3.32
C GLY A 175 -15.32 13.14 3.76
N GLY A 176 -14.04 13.21 3.38
CA GLY A 176 -13.17 14.36 3.62
C GLY A 176 -12.72 15.05 2.33
N ASN A 177 -11.51 15.60 2.36
CA ASN A 177 -10.87 16.24 1.23
C ASN A 177 -10.29 15.21 0.26
N LEU A 178 -10.27 15.55 -1.03
CA LEU A 178 -9.51 14.84 -2.05
C LEU A 178 -8.33 15.71 -2.48
N THR A 179 -7.12 15.34 -2.08
CA THR A 179 -5.89 15.93 -2.62
C THR A 179 -5.24 14.92 -3.56
N TYR A 180 -5.07 15.28 -4.83
CA TYR A 180 -4.38 14.41 -5.77
C TYR A 180 -3.25 15.09 -6.52
N THR A 181 -2.18 14.35 -6.77
CA THR A 181 -1.04 14.80 -7.58
C THR A 181 -0.99 14.01 -8.87
N SER A 182 -1.18 14.69 -10.00
CA SER A 182 -1.22 14.05 -11.32
C SER A 182 -0.88 15.04 -12.44
N GLU A 183 -0.39 14.53 -13.56
CA GLU A 183 -0.28 15.28 -14.82
C GLU A 183 -1.65 15.52 -15.47
N ASN A 184 -2.63 14.63 -15.22
CA ASN A 184 -3.96 14.68 -15.82
C ASN A 184 -5.03 14.95 -14.75
N ASP A 185 -6.13 15.56 -15.15
CA ASP A 185 -7.29 15.69 -14.27
C ASP A 185 -7.85 14.32 -13.88
N ALA A 186 -8.36 14.24 -12.65
CA ALA A 186 -9.07 13.04 -12.20
C ALA A 186 -10.36 12.87 -12.99
N LYS A 187 -10.66 11.63 -13.41
CA LYS A 187 -11.94 11.28 -14.03
C LYS A 187 -12.97 11.04 -12.94
N ILE A 188 -13.88 11.98 -12.75
CA ILE A 188 -14.91 11.92 -11.70
C ILE A 188 -16.26 11.69 -12.37
N ASP A 189 -16.90 10.56 -12.05
CA ASP A 189 -18.28 10.27 -12.46
C ASP A 189 -19.23 11.32 -11.85
N PRO A 190 -20.23 11.85 -12.58
CA PRO A 190 -21.18 12.84 -12.04
C PRO A 190 -21.95 12.39 -10.78
N LYS A 191 -22.02 11.08 -10.51
CA LYS A 191 -22.66 10.52 -9.31
C LYS A 191 -21.70 10.30 -8.15
N ALA A 192 -20.39 10.42 -8.38
CA ALA A 192 -19.41 10.38 -7.31
C ALA A 192 -19.52 11.63 -6.43
N LYS A 193 -19.24 11.49 -5.14
CA LYS A 193 -19.30 12.59 -4.17
C LYS A 193 -17.99 12.76 -3.42
N VAL A 194 -17.56 14.01 -3.26
CA VAL A 194 -16.51 14.42 -2.33
C VAL A 194 -17.14 15.50 -1.43
N GLU A 195 -17.17 15.27 -0.12
CA GLU A 195 -17.77 16.24 0.82
C GLU A 195 -16.86 17.45 1.06
N GLY A 196 -15.55 17.23 1.04
CA GLY A 196 -14.55 18.27 1.24
C GLY A 196 -14.08 18.93 -0.06
N ILE A 197 -12.92 19.59 0.04
CA ILE A 197 -12.28 20.28 -1.09
C ILE A 197 -11.58 19.26 -1.99
N ILE A 198 -11.68 19.48 -3.30
CA ILE A 198 -10.86 18.79 -4.31
C ILE A 198 -9.68 19.69 -4.66
N ASP A 199 -8.47 19.25 -4.31
CA ASP A 199 -7.20 19.95 -4.57
C ASP A 199 -6.33 19.14 -5.53
N HIS A 200 -6.10 19.66 -6.72
CA HIS A 200 -5.24 19.06 -7.74
C HIS A 200 -3.88 19.74 -7.77
N LYS A 201 -2.83 18.96 -7.52
CA LYS A 201 -1.43 19.39 -7.64
C LYS A 201 -0.80 18.81 -8.90
N LEU A 202 -0.13 19.66 -9.67
CA LEU A 202 0.69 19.21 -10.79
C LEU A 202 1.98 18.55 -10.27
N ILE A 203 2.55 17.64 -11.07
CA ILE A 203 3.86 17.05 -10.74
C ILE A 203 4.92 18.13 -10.87
N GLU A 204 5.49 18.57 -9.74
CA GLU A 204 6.65 19.45 -9.75
C GLU A 204 7.86 18.74 -10.39
N ASN A 205 8.22 19.13 -11.61
CA ASN A 205 9.38 18.60 -12.29
C ASN A 205 10.64 19.32 -11.76
N LYS A 206 11.32 18.71 -10.78
CA LYS A 206 12.58 19.25 -10.21
C LYS A 206 13.63 19.59 -11.28
N ARG A 207 13.67 18.86 -12.41
CA ARG A 207 14.57 19.18 -13.54
C ARG A 207 14.17 20.46 -14.26
N ALA A 208 12.88 20.73 -14.44
CA ALA A 208 12.40 21.99 -15.03
C ALA A 208 12.69 23.19 -14.12
N ILE A 209 12.57 23.00 -12.80
CA ILE A 209 12.92 24.03 -11.80
C ILE A 209 14.44 24.27 -11.80
N LEU A 210 15.25 23.22 -11.82
CA LEU A 210 16.71 23.34 -11.90
C LEU A 210 17.17 23.94 -13.23
N ALA A 211 16.55 23.58 -14.36
CA ALA A 211 16.88 24.14 -15.68
C ALA A 211 16.49 25.62 -15.78
N ARG A 212 15.33 26.01 -15.23
CA ARG A 212 14.91 27.40 -15.12
C ARG A 212 15.88 28.19 -14.23
N ASN A 213 16.26 27.65 -13.08
CA ASN A 213 17.21 28.33 -12.19
C ASN A 213 18.63 28.40 -12.80
N ALA A 214 19.06 27.36 -13.51
CA ALA A 214 20.32 27.33 -14.23
C ALA A 214 20.34 28.32 -15.40
N SER A 215 19.23 28.48 -16.14
CA SER A 215 19.15 29.50 -17.20
C SER A 215 19.21 30.92 -16.66
N PHE A 216 18.61 31.19 -15.48
CA PHE A 216 18.79 32.47 -14.79
C PHE A 216 20.25 32.70 -14.37
N ILE A 217 20.92 31.69 -13.81
CA ILE A 217 22.33 31.80 -13.40
C ILE A 217 23.25 32.02 -14.61
N LEU A 218 23.03 31.28 -15.70
CA LEU A 218 23.81 31.42 -16.94
C LEU A 218 23.57 32.78 -17.62
N MET A 219 22.32 33.28 -17.60
CA MET A 219 21.98 34.59 -18.13
C MET A 219 22.59 35.72 -17.30
N ASP A 220 22.58 35.62 -15.97
CA ASP A 220 23.24 36.58 -15.09
C ASP A 220 24.77 36.57 -15.27
N ALA A 221 25.38 35.40 -15.48
CA ALA A 221 26.79 35.27 -15.82
C ALA A 221 27.11 35.85 -17.21
N PHE A 222 26.22 35.70 -18.20
CA PHE A 222 26.38 36.25 -19.54
C PHE A 222 26.26 37.78 -19.55
N ILE A 223 25.31 38.34 -18.80
CA ILE A 223 25.16 39.80 -18.64
C ILE A 223 26.39 40.41 -17.95
N LYS A 224 26.91 39.76 -16.91
CA LYS A 224 28.12 40.21 -16.19
C LYS A 224 29.40 40.10 -17.02
N GLN A 225 29.52 39.11 -17.90
CA GLN A 225 30.70 38.95 -18.76
C GLN A 225 30.61 39.72 -20.09
N GLY A 226 29.41 39.88 -20.65
CA GLY A 226 29.18 40.64 -21.89
C GLY A 226 29.41 42.15 -21.74
N PHE A 227 29.27 42.70 -20.53
CA PHE A 227 29.59 44.10 -20.24
C PHE A 227 31.10 44.42 -20.17
N ARG A 228 31.98 43.41 -20.36
CA ARG A 228 33.43 43.58 -20.24
C ARG A 228 34.17 43.79 -21.57
N PHE A 229 33.44 43.88 -22.69
CA PHE A 229 34.00 44.08 -24.04
C PHE A 229 33.17 45.07 -24.89
N LEU A 230 32.91 46.28 -24.40
CA LEU A 230 32.71 47.44 -25.27
C LEU A 230 34.03 48.25 -25.30
N PRO A 231 34.87 48.16 -26.36
CA PRO A 231 35.80 49.22 -26.62
C PRO A 231 35.02 50.44 -27.14
N LEU A 232 35.27 51.61 -26.54
CA LEU A 232 34.80 52.89 -27.01
C LEU A 232 35.13 53.05 -28.51
N PHE A 233 34.12 53.21 -29.35
CA PHE A 233 34.26 54.01 -30.57
C PHE A 233 33.62 55.37 -30.28
N LEU A 234 34.45 56.28 -29.78
CA LEU A 234 34.40 57.74 -29.94
C LEU A 234 35.82 58.26 -29.76
#